data_AF-A0A7Y4Y301-F1
#
_entry.id   AF-A0A7Y4Y301-F1
#
_cell.length_a   1.000
_cell.length_b   1.000
_cell.length_c   1.000
_cell.angle_alpha   90.00
_cell.angle_beta   90.00
_cell.angle_gamma   90.00
#
_symmetry.space_group_name_H-M   'P 1'
#
loop_
_entity.id
_entity.type
_entity.pdbx_description
1 polymer ?
#
loop_
_entity_poly.entity_id
_entity_poly.type
_entity_poly.pdbx_seq_one_letter_code
_entity_poly.pdbx_strand_id
1 'polypeptide(L)'
;MTSPDYRTSHAAPSRPAADGHATVVAVPDASIATRFVLCDDVALESQDDTHVTLVNRASSARSRLSRAAYRFLRGFDAPRTLQQAAAGGDGAALLAQVRQLIARGLLVDADAPATVAAPRLRTAVAYRFCNAPSPLVAADFVVLGVPYDLGGDGDCRDAPAAIRRKSFDYAYQLRVDDGRPRGWFDANRGTRILEGATIADAGDVFVEYGEDQRTLFARIGAALAGVGIASRGHAGGSVPVVLGGDRSITAAVAAHLGAGRPLTVVQFAATPALGEVQDPRSVAADAVGTHVSRLPGIRAFHAFCCRFDGATDNADTPANARGSGVVHPAARLRRDPPDAIARALGTALDLHLSIDLGLARMAPLASDGASVRDLALHEIDALIRALGAAHRIVGIDLVGLDLRADAPTVSTAIACHLAMTAMDAAYAPHRSDP
;
A
#
# COMPACT_ATOMS: atom_id res chain seq x y z
N MET A 1 -66.82 -11.92 -9.30
CA MET A 1 -65.50 -12.54 -9.08
C MET A 1 -64.52 -11.43 -8.80
N THR A 2 -64.13 -11.33 -7.53
CA THR A 2 -63.40 -10.23 -6.91
C THR A 2 -61.90 -10.38 -7.11
N SER A 3 -61.25 -9.27 -7.46
CA SER A 3 -59.79 -9.11 -7.52
C SER A 3 -59.17 -9.22 -6.12
N PRO A 4 -57.96 -9.81 -5.95
CA PRO A 4 -57.21 -9.65 -4.73
C PRO A 4 -56.25 -8.46 -4.83
N ASP A 5 -56.40 -7.55 -3.86
CA ASP A 5 -55.46 -6.48 -3.53
C ASP A 5 -54.12 -7.06 -3.06
N TYR A 6 -53.02 -6.64 -3.69
CA TYR A 6 -51.67 -6.83 -3.16
C TYR A 6 -51.09 -5.46 -2.80
N ARG A 7 -51.33 -5.01 -1.56
CA ARG A 7 -50.63 -3.87 -0.95
C ARG A 7 -49.31 -4.37 -0.37
N THR A 8 -48.20 -4.07 -1.03
CA THR A 8 -46.85 -4.15 -0.44
C THR A 8 -46.46 -2.80 0.12
N SER A 9 -46.36 -2.72 1.45
CA SER A 9 -45.76 -1.59 2.16
C SER A 9 -44.24 -1.62 1.96
N HIS A 10 -43.69 -0.67 1.20
CA HIS A 10 -42.25 -0.41 1.21
C HIS A 10 -41.89 0.43 2.44
N ALA A 11 -41.44 -0.22 3.50
CA ALA A 11 -40.61 0.42 4.51
C ALA A 11 -39.21 0.62 3.93
N ALA A 12 -38.75 1.86 3.89
CA ALA A 12 -37.39 2.19 3.47
C ALA A 12 -36.38 1.57 4.46
N PRO A 13 -35.30 0.90 4.00
CA PRO A 13 -34.28 0.39 4.89
C PRO A 13 -33.52 1.56 5.53
N SER A 14 -33.58 1.62 6.86
CA SER A 14 -32.75 2.50 7.68
C SER A 14 -31.27 2.23 7.42
N ARG A 15 -30.52 3.28 7.03
CA ARG A 15 -29.06 3.27 6.95
C ARG A 15 -28.47 2.83 8.30
N PRO A 16 -27.53 1.86 8.35
CA PRO A 16 -26.77 1.63 9.56
C PRO A 16 -25.83 2.81 9.80
N ALA A 17 -25.81 3.32 11.02
CA ALA A 17 -24.84 4.29 11.49
C ALA A 17 -23.44 3.64 11.40
N ALA A 18 -22.55 4.30 10.67
CA ALA A 18 -21.14 3.94 10.62
C ALA A 18 -20.46 4.44 11.90
N ASP A 19 -20.60 3.69 12.99
CA ASP A 19 -19.79 3.89 14.19
C ASP A 19 -18.40 3.27 13.94
N GLY A 20 -17.58 4.01 13.20
CA GLY A 20 -16.14 3.80 13.17
C GLY A 20 -15.58 4.23 14.51
N HIS A 21 -15.27 3.25 15.37
CA HIS A 21 -14.47 3.50 16.56
C HIS A 21 -13.08 3.96 16.13
N ALA A 22 -12.91 5.28 16.05
CA ALA A 22 -11.61 5.91 16.03
C ALA A 22 -10.85 5.43 17.27
N THR A 23 -9.61 4.98 17.07
CA THR A 23 -8.65 4.78 18.16
C THR A 23 -8.68 6.04 19.01
N VAL A 24 -9.15 5.94 20.25
CA VAL A 24 -9.21 7.07 21.16
C VAL A 24 -7.77 7.44 21.47
N VAL A 25 -7.23 8.40 20.72
CA VAL A 25 -5.97 9.06 21.05
C VAL A 25 -6.18 9.58 22.47
N ALA A 26 -5.39 9.09 23.42
CA ALA A 26 -5.44 9.56 24.78
C ALA A 26 -5.33 11.10 24.72
N VAL A 27 -6.39 11.78 25.16
CA VAL A 27 -6.40 13.24 25.18
C VAL A 27 -5.28 13.63 26.14
N PRO A 28 -4.24 14.35 25.69
CA PRO A 28 -3.19 14.84 26.58
C PRO A 28 -3.83 15.58 27.75
N ASP A 29 -3.18 15.57 28.92
CA ASP A 29 -3.68 16.24 30.12
C ASP A 29 -3.76 17.75 29.86
N ALA A 30 -4.90 18.18 29.29
CA ALA A 30 -5.09 19.53 28.83
C ALA A 30 -5.25 20.42 30.06
N SER A 31 -4.32 21.36 30.21
CA SER A 31 -4.32 22.38 31.24
C SER A 31 -4.43 23.77 30.61
N ILE A 32 -4.75 24.77 31.44
CA ILE A 32 -4.77 26.17 31.01
C ILE A 32 -3.37 26.66 30.59
N ALA A 33 -2.31 26.07 31.15
CA ALA A 33 -0.92 26.43 30.88
C ALA A 33 -0.35 25.76 29.62
N THR A 34 -0.99 24.69 29.13
CA THR A 34 -0.55 23.97 27.92
C THR A 34 -0.67 24.88 26.71
N ARG A 35 0.37 24.90 25.86
CA ARG A 35 0.33 25.61 24.58
C ARG A 35 -0.23 24.67 23.52
N PHE A 36 -1.23 25.14 22.80
CA PHE A 36 -1.83 24.42 21.69
C PHE A 36 -1.52 25.12 20.38
N VAL A 37 -1.48 24.33 19.31
CA VAL A 37 -1.38 24.83 17.94
C VAL A 37 -2.39 24.09 17.07
N LEU A 38 -2.88 24.77 16.03
CA LEU A 38 -3.70 24.16 14.98
C LEU A 38 -2.93 23.00 14.36
N CYS A 39 -3.58 21.85 14.23
CA CYS A 39 -2.97 20.70 13.57
C CYS A 39 -2.73 21.01 12.07
N ASP A 40 -1.51 20.77 11.57
CA ASP A 40 -1.11 21.00 10.18
C ASP A 40 -1.92 20.18 9.15
N ASP A 41 -2.59 19.13 9.61
CA ASP A 41 -3.44 18.30 8.79
C ASP A 41 -4.84 18.91 8.58
N VAL A 42 -5.21 19.96 9.30
CA VAL A 42 -6.52 20.61 9.17
C VAL A 42 -6.57 21.50 7.94
N ALA A 43 -7.54 21.25 7.06
CA ALA A 43 -7.84 22.08 5.90
C ALA A 43 -9.29 22.57 5.94
N LEU A 44 -9.53 23.73 5.33
CA LEU A 44 -10.86 24.29 5.11
C LEU A 44 -11.49 23.58 3.89
N GLU A 45 -12.57 22.83 4.10
CA GLU A 45 -13.29 22.13 3.03
C GLU A 45 -14.40 23.01 2.43
N SER A 46 -15.20 23.65 3.29
CA SER A 46 -16.27 24.55 2.86
C SER A 46 -16.61 25.56 3.95
N GLN A 47 -17.28 26.64 3.56
CA GLN A 47 -17.78 27.65 4.47
C GLN A 47 -19.11 28.21 3.95
N ASP A 48 -20.09 28.30 4.85
CA ASP A 48 -21.34 29.03 4.66
C ASP A 48 -21.43 30.20 5.65
N ASP A 49 -22.55 30.92 5.66
CA ASP A 49 -22.75 32.10 6.53
C ASP A 49 -22.71 31.78 8.03
N THR A 50 -22.97 30.52 8.39
CA THR A 50 -23.17 30.06 9.76
C THR A 50 -22.10 29.09 10.23
N HIS A 51 -21.55 28.29 9.32
CA HIS A 51 -20.66 27.17 9.61
C HIS A 51 -19.44 27.13 8.69
N VAL A 52 -18.40 26.48 9.21
CA VAL A 52 -17.18 26.12 8.52
C VAL A 52 -16.99 24.62 8.64
N THR A 53 -16.80 23.95 7.51
CA THR A 53 -16.44 22.53 7.49
C THR A 53 -14.93 22.43 7.34
N LEU A 54 -14.31 21.82 8.35
CA LEU A 54 -12.89 21.48 8.33
C LEU A 54 -12.74 19.99 8.08
N VAL A 55 -11.72 19.63 7.32
CA VAL A 55 -11.30 18.25 7.15
C VAL A 55 -9.92 18.08 7.76
N ASN A 56 -9.76 17.08 8.63
CA ASN A 56 -8.43 16.61 9.01
C ASN A 56 -7.95 15.67 7.89
N ARG A 57 -6.94 16.10 7.12
CA ARG A 57 -6.41 15.38 5.95
C ARG A 57 -5.72 14.07 6.31
N ALA A 58 -5.28 13.89 7.56
CA ALA A 58 -4.65 12.65 8.02
C ALA A 58 -5.67 11.55 8.35
N SER A 59 -6.81 11.92 8.94
CA SER A 59 -7.87 10.96 9.34
C SER A 59 -9.07 10.95 8.40
N SER A 60 -9.14 11.89 7.46
CA SER A 60 -10.34 12.20 6.66
C SER A 60 -11.57 12.59 7.49
N ALA A 61 -11.41 12.84 8.80
CA ALA A 61 -12.50 13.25 9.66
C ALA A 61 -12.98 14.65 9.29
N ARG A 62 -14.30 14.81 9.14
CA ARG A 62 -14.93 16.10 8.87
C ARG A 62 -15.54 16.65 10.14
N SER A 63 -15.24 17.91 10.42
CA SER A 63 -15.78 18.65 11.55
C SER A 63 -16.51 19.88 11.05
N ARG A 64 -17.83 19.94 11.27
CA ARG A 64 -18.62 21.15 11.06
C ARG A 64 -18.56 22.00 12.33
N LEU A 65 -18.03 23.21 12.22
CA LEU A 65 -17.89 24.18 13.30
C LEU A 65 -18.75 25.41 13.02
N SER A 66 -19.24 26.09 14.06
CA SER A 66 -19.81 27.43 13.89
C SER A 66 -18.71 28.44 13.54
N ARG A 67 -19.05 29.59 12.92
CA ARG A 67 -18.06 30.65 12.65
C ARG A 67 -17.38 31.20 13.91
N ALA A 68 -18.03 31.12 15.07
CA ALA A 68 -17.43 31.50 16.35
C ALA A 68 -16.36 30.48 16.78
N ALA A 69 -16.68 29.18 16.72
CA ALA A 69 -15.74 28.11 17.04
C ALA A 69 -14.55 28.09 16.07
N TYR A 70 -14.77 28.35 14.78
CA TYR A 70 -13.69 28.46 13.79
C TYR A 70 -12.77 29.67 14.06
N ARG A 71 -13.33 30.85 14.40
CA ARG A 71 -12.52 32.02 14.79
C ARG A 71 -11.69 31.75 16.04
N PHE A 72 -12.27 31.06 17.02
CA PHE A 72 -11.52 30.62 18.21
C PHE A 72 -10.38 29.66 17.84
N LEU A 73 -10.66 28.65 17.00
CA LEU A 73 -9.66 27.71 16.50
C LEU A 73 -8.50 28.42 15.76
N ARG A 74 -8.82 29.44 14.94
CA ARG A 74 -7.82 30.27 14.24
C ARG A 74 -6.92 31.07 15.18
N GLY A 75 -7.28 31.24 16.45
CA GLY A 75 -6.41 31.83 17.47
C GLY A 75 -5.19 30.98 17.81
N PHE A 76 -5.15 29.70 17.38
CA PHE A 76 -4.04 28.78 17.58
C PHE A 76 -3.21 28.59 16.29
N ASP A 77 -3.18 29.57 15.39
CA ASP A 77 -2.32 29.58 14.20
C ASP A 77 -0.81 29.52 14.52
N ALA A 78 -0.46 29.90 15.73
CA ALA A 78 0.83 29.69 16.37
C ALA A 78 0.61 29.08 17.78
N PRO A 79 1.65 28.46 18.38
CA PRO A 79 1.56 27.94 19.75
C PRO A 79 1.08 28.98 20.76
N ARG A 80 -0.09 28.76 21.38
CA ARG A 80 -0.70 29.65 22.38
C ARG A 80 -1.40 28.89 23.50
N THR A 81 -1.45 29.50 24.69
CA THR A 81 -2.28 29.00 25.80
C THR A 81 -3.75 29.40 25.63
N LEU A 82 -4.63 28.74 26.39
CA LEU A 82 -6.06 29.07 26.42
C LEU A 82 -6.33 30.55 26.75
N GLN A 83 -5.60 31.09 27.72
CA GLN A 83 -5.73 32.49 28.14
C GLN A 83 -5.28 33.48 27.07
N GLN A 84 -4.30 33.11 26.25
CA GLN A 84 -3.82 33.94 25.14
C GLN A 84 -4.78 33.91 23.94
N ALA A 85 -5.46 32.77 23.71
CA ALA A 85 -6.39 32.61 22.60
C ALA A 85 -7.79 33.18 22.90
N ALA A 86 -8.21 33.22 24.16
CA ALA A 86 -9.49 33.78 24.58
C ALA A 86 -9.31 35.00 25.49
N ALA A 87 -9.57 36.19 24.95
CA ALA A 87 -9.57 37.43 25.73
C ALA A 87 -10.75 37.47 26.71
N GLY A 88 -10.59 36.90 27.91
CA GLY A 88 -11.50 37.07 29.05
C GLY A 88 -12.67 36.09 29.17
N GLY A 89 -12.58 34.90 28.58
CA GLY A 89 -13.62 33.85 28.72
C GLY A 89 -13.46 32.97 29.97
N ASP A 90 -14.54 32.27 30.36
CA ASP A 90 -14.51 31.27 31.44
C ASP A 90 -13.57 30.11 31.08
N GLY A 91 -12.48 29.98 31.86
CA GLY A 91 -11.42 29.01 31.61
C GLY A 91 -11.90 27.55 31.62
N ALA A 92 -12.94 27.21 32.37
CA ALA A 92 -13.45 25.84 32.43
C ALA A 92 -14.19 25.44 31.15
N ALA A 93 -15.07 26.31 30.65
CA ALA A 93 -15.80 26.09 29.40
C ALA A 93 -14.87 26.05 28.19
N LEU A 94 -13.87 26.94 28.15
CA LEU A 94 -12.85 26.96 27.11
C LEU A 94 -12.00 25.69 27.10
N LEU A 95 -11.64 25.18 28.27
CA LEU A 95 -10.88 23.94 28.38
C LEU A 95 -11.69 22.74 27.87
N ALA A 96 -12.99 22.67 28.19
CA ALA A 96 -13.87 21.63 27.65
C ALA A 96 -13.97 21.71 26.11
N GLN A 97 -14.07 22.93 25.55
CA GLN A 97 -14.08 23.14 24.11
C GLN A 97 -12.76 22.72 23.46
N VAL A 98 -11.61 23.06 24.05
CA VAL A 98 -10.29 22.63 23.53
C VAL A 98 -10.12 21.12 23.62
N ARG A 99 -10.57 20.46 24.69
CA ARG A 99 -10.59 18.99 24.75
C ARG A 99 -11.40 18.37 23.62
N GLN A 100 -12.54 18.96 23.25
CA GLN A 100 -13.29 18.51 22.08
C GLN A 100 -12.55 18.74 20.76
N LEU A 101 -11.86 19.87 20.60
CA LEU A 101 -11.06 20.15 19.41
C LEU A 101 -9.87 19.19 19.29
N ILE A 102 -9.20 18.86 20.39
CA ILE A 102 -8.13 17.85 20.45
C ILE A 102 -8.68 16.45 20.12
N ALA A 103 -9.81 16.07 20.73
CA ALA A 103 -10.45 14.78 20.45
C ALA A 103 -10.87 14.62 18.97
N ARG A 104 -11.14 15.74 18.29
CA ARG A 104 -11.42 15.79 16.84
C ARG A 104 -10.16 15.91 15.97
N GLY A 105 -8.98 15.92 16.56
CA GLY A 105 -7.71 16.08 15.86
C GLY A 105 -7.54 17.46 15.21
N LEU A 106 -8.16 18.51 15.75
CA LEU A 106 -8.06 19.87 15.22
C LEU A 106 -6.96 20.69 15.92
N LEU A 107 -6.70 20.41 17.19
CA LEU A 107 -5.61 21.01 17.97
C LEU A 107 -4.65 19.93 18.46
N VAL A 108 -3.38 20.28 18.54
CA VAL A 108 -2.34 19.46 19.15
C VAL A 108 -1.59 20.26 20.21
N ASP A 109 -1.00 19.56 21.18
CA ASP A 109 -0.07 20.16 22.13
C ASP A 109 1.21 20.56 21.37
N ALA A 110 1.57 21.83 21.45
CA ALA A 110 2.73 22.39 20.75
C ALA A 110 4.07 22.01 21.40
N ASP A 111 4.05 21.63 22.67
CA ASP A 111 5.22 21.29 23.49
C ASP A 111 5.38 19.78 23.68
N ALA A 112 4.34 19.00 23.35
CA ALA A 112 4.46 17.56 23.31
C ALA A 112 5.59 17.17 22.33
N PRO A 113 6.46 16.21 22.70
CA PRO A 113 7.41 15.66 21.75
C PRO A 113 6.61 15.21 20.53
N ALA A 114 7.02 15.64 19.34
CA ALA A 114 6.33 15.33 18.09
C ALA A 114 5.99 13.84 18.09
N THR A 115 4.73 13.53 18.43
CA THR A 115 4.24 12.16 18.37
C THR A 115 4.49 11.76 16.94
N VAL A 116 5.18 10.63 16.73
CA VAL A 116 5.37 10.04 15.40
C VAL A 116 4.03 10.19 14.69
N ALA A 117 3.98 11.09 13.71
CA ALA A 117 2.71 11.55 13.17
C ALA A 117 1.94 10.29 12.80
N ALA A 118 0.75 10.10 13.38
CA ALA A 118 -0.05 8.92 13.11
C ALA A 118 -0.09 8.75 11.59
N PRO A 119 0.15 7.54 11.07
CA PRO A 119 0.33 7.36 9.64
C PRO A 119 -0.85 8.00 8.91
N ARG A 120 -0.55 9.03 8.09
CA ARG A 120 -1.58 9.79 7.39
C ARG A 120 -2.12 8.87 6.29
N LEU A 121 -3.26 8.23 6.58
CA LEU A 121 -3.92 7.30 5.68
C LEU A 121 -5.24 7.88 5.18
N ARG A 122 -5.45 7.82 3.87
CA ARG A 122 -6.78 7.98 3.26
C ARG A 122 -7.51 6.63 3.38
N THR A 123 -8.13 6.40 4.53
CA THR A 123 -8.84 5.13 4.83
C THR A 123 -10.20 5.02 4.13
N ALA A 124 -10.80 6.17 3.76
CA ALA A 124 -12.02 6.26 2.97
C ALA A 124 -11.70 6.24 1.46
N VAL A 125 -11.20 5.11 0.97
CA VAL A 125 -11.04 4.85 -0.47
C VAL A 125 -12.38 4.45 -1.10
N ALA A 126 -12.60 4.84 -2.36
CA ALA A 126 -13.84 4.52 -3.07
C ALA A 126 -14.04 3.00 -3.29
N TYR A 127 -12.92 2.28 -3.42
CA TYR A 127 -12.87 0.85 -3.66
C TYR A 127 -11.85 0.23 -2.72
N ARG A 128 -12.12 -0.99 -2.25
CA ARG A 128 -11.18 -1.83 -1.51
C ARG A 128 -10.80 -3.03 -2.35
N PHE A 129 -9.57 -3.51 -2.23
CA PHE A 129 -9.07 -4.66 -2.96
C PHE A 129 -9.92 -5.89 -2.65
N CYS A 130 -10.44 -6.53 -3.70
CA CYS A 130 -11.40 -7.63 -3.65
C CYS A 130 -12.63 -7.35 -2.74
N ASN A 131 -12.99 -6.08 -2.49
CA ASN A 131 -14.00 -5.73 -1.47
C ASN A 131 -13.66 -6.21 -0.04
N ALA A 132 -12.38 -6.34 0.28
CA ALA A 132 -11.92 -6.74 1.61
C ALA A 132 -12.35 -5.74 2.71
N PRO A 133 -12.52 -6.20 3.96
CA PRO A 133 -12.79 -5.31 5.08
C PRO A 133 -11.62 -4.35 5.35
N SER A 134 -11.90 -3.27 6.08
CA SER A 134 -10.85 -2.44 6.67
C SER A 134 -10.12 -3.24 7.76
N PRO A 135 -8.82 -3.01 8.01
CA PRO A 135 -8.09 -3.70 9.07
C PRO A 135 -8.60 -3.26 10.45
N LEU A 136 -9.64 -3.95 10.94
CA LEU A 136 -10.14 -3.83 12.32
C LEU A 136 -9.50 -4.88 13.24
N VAL A 137 -8.91 -5.93 12.65
CA VAL A 137 -8.23 -7.05 13.32
C VAL A 137 -7.01 -7.47 12.49
N ALA A 138 -6.12 -8.26 13.08
CA ALA A 138 -5.01 -8.87 12.35
C ALA A 138 -5.53 -9.70 11.16
N ALA A 139 -4.90 -9.53 10.00
CA ALA A 139 -5.18 -10.29 8.79
C ALA A 139 -3.89 -10.96 8.29
N ASP A 140 -3.98 -12.02 7.51
CA ASP A 140 -2.81 -12.65 6.88
C ASP A 140 -2.17 -11.68 5.88
N PHE A 141 -3.00 -10.92 5.16
CA PHE A 141 -2.58 -9.90 4.21
C PHE A 141 -3.22 -8.55 4.50
N VAL A 142 -2.41 -7.49 4.42
CA VAL A 142 -2.90 -6.11 4.46
C VAL A 142 -2.52 -5.40 3.18
N VAL A 143 -3.53 -4.92 2.46
CA VAL A 143 -3.38 -4.13 1.25
C VAL A 143 -3.20 -2.66 1.64
N LEU A 144 -2.19 -2.01 1.06
CA LEU A 144 -1.91 -0.59 1.25
C LEU A 144 -1.63 0.06 -0.10
N GLY A 145 -2.33 1.12 -0.45
CA GLY A 145 -2.03 1.88 -1.67
C GLY A 145 -1.03 3.01 -1.43
N VAL A 146 -0.16 3.26 -2.41
CA VAL A 146 0.80 4.36 -2.41
C VAL A 146 0.73 5.09 -3.75
N PRO A 147 -0.18 6.07 -3.90
CA PRO A 147 -0.42 6.76 -5.18
C PRO A 147 0.66 7.82 -5.48
N TYR A 148 1.91 7.39 -5.69
CA TYR A 148 3.05 8.27 -5.92
C TYR A 148 3.76 7.94 -7.25
N ASP A 149 4.00 8.95 -8.08
CA ASP A 149 4.58 8.80 -9.42
C ASP A 149 5.62 9.88 -9.78
N LEU A 150 6.19 10.58 -8.78
CA LEU A 150 7.18 11.65 -9.03
C LEU A 150 8.64 11.14 -9.04
N GLY A 151 8.86 9.84 -8.86
CA GLY A 151 10.15 9.18 -8.98
C GLY A 151 10.46 8.71 -10.41
N GLY A 152 9.50 8.68 -11.33
CA GLY A 152 9.70 8.33 -12.74
C GLY A 152 8.72 9.02 -13.69
N ASP A 153 8.77 8.68 -14.98
CA ASP A 153 8.00 9.37 -16.04
C ASP A 153 6.60 8.78 -16.31
N GLY A 154 6.22 7.72 -15.58
CA GLY A 154 4.95 7.02 -15.75
C GLY A 154 3.80 7.70 -14.99
N ASP A 155 2.60 7.70 -15.59
CA ASP A 155 1.39 8.15 -14.89
C ASP A 155 0.80 6.98 -14.09
N CYS A 156 1.40 6.77 -12.92
CA CYS A 156 1.13 5.61 -12.08
C CYS A 156 0.33 5.96 -10.81
N ARG A 157 0.05 7.25 -10.53
CA ARG A 157 -0.62 7.65 -9.29
C ARG A 157 -2.01 7.04 -9.11
N ASP A 158 -2.73 6.82 -10.20
CA ASP A 158 -4.10 6.29 -10.20
C ASP A 158 -4.12 4.75 -10.22
N ALA A 159 -2.96 4.10 -10.35
CA ALA A 159 -2.84 2.64 -10.37
C ALA A 159 -3.47 1.95 -9.15
N PRO A 160 -3.27 2.40 -7.89
CA PRO A 160 -3.86 1.73 -6.73
C PRO A 160 -5.39 1.71 -6.81
N ALA A 161 -6.01 2.82 -7.22
CA ALA A 161 -7.46 2.91 -7.38
C ALA A 161 -7.97 2.03 -8.53
N ALA A 162 -7.26 2.02 -9.66
CA ALA A 162 -7.62 1.21 -10.82
C ALA A 162 -7.53 -0.30 -10.54
N ILE A 163 -6.47 -0.75 -9.86
CA ILE A 163 -6.31 -2.15 -9.42
C ILE A 163 -7.44 -2.55 -8.48
N ARG A 164 -7.75 -1.73 -7.46
CA ARG A 164 -8.87 -2.01 -6.55
C ARG A 164 -10.21 -2.09 -7.28
N ARG A 165 -10.47 -1.17 -8.20
CA ARG A 165 -11.69 -1.23 -9.02
C ARG A 165 -11.76 -2.52 -9.85
N LYS A 166 -10.65 -2.93 -10.46
CA LYS A 166 -10.62 -4.18 -11.24
C LYS A 166 -10.79 -5.42 -10.36
N SER A 167 -10.30 -5.36 -9.13
CA SER A 167 -10.34 -6.49 -8.20
C SER A 167 -11.76 -6.91 -7.75
N PHE A 168 -12.80 -6.12 -8.04
CA PHE A 168 -14.19 -6.55 -7.81
C PHE A 168 -14.61 -7.78 -8.62
N ASP A 169 -13.93 -8.06 -9.72
CA ASP A 169 -14.11 -9.31 -10.48
C ASP A 169 -13.76 -10.55 -9.61
N TYR A 170 -12.99 -10.33 -8.53
CA TYR A 170 -12.51 -11.35 -7.59
C TYR A 170 -13.01 -11.06 -6.17
N ALA A 171 -14.31 -10.83 -6.00
CA ALA A 171 -14.88 -10.49 -4.69
C ALA A 171 -14.48 -11.47 -3.58
N TYR A 172 -13.97 -10.92 -2.47
CA TYR A 172 -13.65 -11.62 -1.24
C TYR A 172 -14.94 -12.05 -0.56
N GLN A 173 -15.07 -13.35 -0.34
CA GLN A 173 -16.27 -13.96 0.22
C GLN A 173 -15.90 -14.80 1.44
N LEU A 174 -16.77 -14.74 2.45
CA LEU A 174 -16.71 -15.63 3.60
C LEU A 174 -17.65 -16.82 3.38
N ARG A 175 -17.27 -17.98 3.91
CA ARG A 175 -18.16 -19.15 3.96
C ARG A 175 -19.20 -18.94 5.05
N VAL A 176 -20.42 -19.40 4.78
CA VAL A 176 -21.57 -19.18 5.68
C VAL A 176 -21.48 -20.05 6.93
N ASP A 177 -20.87 -21.22 6.83
CA ASP A 177 -20.76 -22.23 7.88
C ASP A 177 -19.82 -21.82 9.02
N ASP A 178 -18.65 -21.27 8.70
CA ASP A 178 -17.62 -20.95 9.70
C ASP A 178 -17.04 -19.54 9.62
N GLY A 179 -17.56 -18.70 8.72
CA GLY A 179 -17.12 -17.32 8.54
C GLY A 179 -15.70 -17.18 8.00
N ARG A 180 -15.03 -18.28 7.59
CA ARG A 180 -13.67 -18.23 7.06
C ARG A 180 -13.66 -17.79 5.60
N PRO A 181 -12.54 -17.21 5.12
CA PRO A 181 -12.39 -16.82 3.72
C PRO A 181 -12.55 -18.02 2.79
N ARG A 182 -13.41 -17.89 1.77
CA ARG A 182 -13.70 -18.95 0.82
C ARG A 182 -12.54 -19.22 -0.14
N GLY A 183 -11.65 -18.26 -0.35
CA GLY A 183 -10.64 -18.27 -1.41
C GLY A 183 -11.24 -18.19 -2.81
N TRP A 184 -10.42 -18.39 -3.84
CA TRP A 184 -10.83 -18.33 -5.26
C TRP A 184 -10.45 -19.61 -6.00
N PHE A 185 -11.18 -19.96 -7.05
CA PHE A 185 -10.77 -21.05 -7.94
C PHE A 185 -9.83 -20.51 -9.01
N ASP A 186 -8.60 -21.01 -9.04
CA ASP A 186 -7.63 -20.71 -10.09
C ASP A 186 -7.81 -21.72 -11.23
N ALA A 187 -8.34 -21.26 -12.36
CA ALA A 187 -8.60 -22.08 -13.52
C ALA A 187 -7.31 -22.61 -14.18
N ASN A 188 -6.19 -21.88 -14.11
CA ASN A 188 -4.92 -22.32 -14.67
C ASN A 188 -4.33 -23.47 -13.85
N ARG A 189 -4.57 -23.47 -12.53
CA ARG A 189 -4.07 -24.49 -11.61
C ARG A 189 -5.07 -25.61 -11.33
N GLY A 190 -6.35 -25.40 -11.66
CA GLY A 190 -7.44 -26.34 -11.37
C GLY A 190 -7.69 -26.54 -9.87
N THR A 191 -7.30 -25.58 -9.03
CA THR A 191 -7.38 -25.69 -7.55
C THR A 191 -7.91 -24.40 -6.93
N ARG A 192 -8.37 -24.47 -5.68
CA ARG A 192 -8.65 -23.26 -4.89
C ARG A 192 -7.35 -22.70 -4.32
N ILE A 193 -7.22 -21.38 -4.37
CA ILE A 193 -6.12 -20.59 -3.81
C ILE A 193 -6.64 -19.70 -2.68
N LEU A 194 -5.78 -19.35 -1.72
CA LEU A 194 -6.11 -18.45 -0.60
C LEU A 194 -7.35 -18.88 0.22
N GLU A 195 -7.66 -20.17 0.27
CA GLU A 195 -8.72 -20.67 1.15
C GLU A 195 -8.31 -20.51 2.61
N GLY A 196 -9.14 -19.86 3.42
CA GLY A 196 -8.83 -19.53 4.81
C GLY A 196 -8.01 -18.26 5.00
N ALA A 197 -7.41 -17.70 3.95
CA ALA A 197 -6.54 -16.51 4.04
C ALA A 197 -7.34 -15.23 4.27
N THR A 198 -7.07 -14.55 5.38
CA THR A 198 -7.71 -13.29 5.74
C THR A 198 -7.02 -12.11 5.07
N ILE A 199 -7.82 -11.22 4.47
CA ILE A 199 -7.32 -10.03 3.76
C ILE A 199 -8.02 -8.80 4.32
N ALA A 200 -7.27 -7.73 4.52
CA ALA A 200 -7.78 -6.41 4.85
C ALA A 200 -7.21 -5.33 3.90
N ASP A 201 -7.91 -4.22 3.70
CA ASP A 201 -7.43 -3.06 2.92
C ASP A 201 -7.39 -1.80 3.80
N ALA A 202 -6.19 -1.27 3.98
CA ALA A 202 -5.89 -0.12 4.82
C ALA A 202 -6.15 1.24 4.13
N GLY A 203 -6.56 1.24 2.87
CA GLY A 203 -6.66 2.45 2.05
C GLY A 203 -5.29 2.91 1.56
N ASP A 204 -5.11 4.22 1.40
CA ASP A 204 -3.92 4.78 0.78
C ASP A 204 -3.06 5.56 1.76
N VAL A 205 -1.74 5.50 1.59
CA VAL A 205 -0.84 6.51 2.14
C VAL A 205 -1.23 7.87 1.56
N PHE A 206 -1.44 8.86 2.43
CA PHE A 206 -1.64 10.23 1.99
C PHE A 206 -0.35 10.72 1.33
N VAL A 207 -0.45 11.15 0.07
CA VAL A 207 0.63 11.77 -0.69
C VAL A 207 0.34 13.27 -0.82
N GLU A 208 1.26 14.11 -0.35
CA GLU A 208 1.25 15.55 -0.60
C GLU A 208 2.16 15.84 -1.80
N TYR A 209 1.60 16.06 -2.98
CA TYR A 209 2.42 16.29 -4.17
C TYR A 209 3.24 17.57 -4.02
N GLY A 210 4.55 17.45 -4.24
CA GLY A 210 5.52 18.54 -4.02
C GLY A 210 6.23 18.50 -2.66
N GLU A 211 5.85 17.59 -1.76
CA GLU A 211 6.62 17.36 -0.54
C GLU A 211 7.96 16.67 -0.81
N ASP A 212 8.88 16.78 0.15
CA ASP A 212 10.15 16.05 0.11
C ASP A 212 9.92 14.52 0.11
N GLN A 213 10.54 13.82 -0.83
CA GLN A 213 10.30 12.38 -1.02
C GLN A 213 10.69 11.56 0.21
N ARG A 214 11.72 11.95 0.98
CA ARG A 214 12.11 11.22 2.19
C ARG A 214 11.02 11.31 3.26
N THR A 215 10.32 12.44 3.33
CA THR A 215 9.18 12.62 4.22
C THR A 215 8.04 11.67 3.86
N LEU A 216 7.73 11.55 2.56
CA LEU A 216 6.76 10.57 2.08
C LEU A 216 7.23 9.13 2.36
N PHE A 217 8.49 8.80 2.10
CA PHE A 217 9.02 7.44 2.30
C PHE A 217 9.01 7.05 3.78
N ALA A 218 9.32 7.98 4.68
CA ALA A 218 9.15 7.77 6.12
C ALA A 218 7.68 7.53 6.49
N ARG A 219 6.73 8.25 5.86
CA ARG A 219 5.29 8.03 6.04
C ARG A 219 4.84 6.66 5.55
N ILE A 220 5.36 6.17 4.42
CA ILE A 220 5.12 4.80 3.94
C ILE A 220 5.60 3.80 5.00
N GLY A 221 6.82 3.95 5.52
CA GLY A 221 7.34 3.09 6.59
C GLY A 221 6.51 3.12 7.87
N ALA A 222 6.00 4.29 8.27
CA ALA A 222 5.12 4.44 9.41
C ALA A 222 3.73 3.81 9.18
N ALA A 223 3.20 3.93 7.96
CA ALA A 223 1.94 3.28 7.56
C ALA A 223 2.06 1.76 7.61
N LEU A 224 3.17 1.21 7.08
CA LEU A 224 3.45 -0.23 7.16
C LEU A 224 3.53 -0.68 8.63
N ALA A 225 4.27 0.04 9.46
CA ALA A 225 4.34 -0.25 10.90
C ALA A 225 2.96 -0.22 11.59
N GLY A 226 2.14 0.78 11.26
CA GLY A 226 0.85 1.03 11.89
C GLY A 226 -0.21 -0.04 11.60
N VAL A 227 -0.16 -0.68 10.43
CA VAL A 227 -1.11 -1.74 10.05
C VAL A 227 -0.67 -3.14 10.51
N GLY A 228 0.24 -3.21 11.48
CA GLY A 228 0.67 -4.47 12.09
C GLY A 228 1.62 -5.31 11.23
N ILE A 229 2.21 -4.72 10.19
CA ILE A 229 3.27 -5.38 9.42
C ILE A 229 4.53 -5.38 10.28
N ALA A 230 4.77 -6.50 10.94
CA ALA A 230 5.90 -6.63 11.83
C ALA A 230 7.21 -6.67 11.02
N SER A 231 7.98 -5.58 11.06
CA SER A 231 9.41 -5.58 10.75
C SER A 231 10.23 -6.51 11.68
N ARG A 232 9.61 -7.19 12.66
CA ARG A 232 10.26 -8.07 13.65
C ARG A 232 9.59 -9.45 13.79
N GLY A 233 10.23 -10.46 13.20
CA GLY A 233 10.35 -11.83 13.75
C GLY A 233 9.14 -12.64 14.24
N HIS A 234 7.88 -12.34 13.92
CA HIS A 234 6.74 -13.13 14.42
C HIS A 234 6.07 -14.01 13.36
N ALA A 235 5.70 -15.22 13.79
CA ALA A 235 4.79 -16.15 13.12
C ALA A 235 3.32 -15.68 13.12
N GLY A 236 3.08 -14.36 13.06
CA GLY A 236 1.74 -13.77 13.21
C GLY A 236 1.62 -12.29 12.82
N GLY A 237 2.54 -11.78 12.00
CA GLY A 237 2.41 -10.44 11.38
C GLY A 237 1.87 -10.54 9.95
N SER A 238 1.09 -9.56 9.52
CA SER A 238 0.52 -9.50 8.16
C SER A 238 1.60 -9.33 7.10
N VAL A 239 1.44 -9.98 5.95
CA VAL A 239 2.24 -9.72 4.74
C VAL A 239 1.66 -8.50 4.02
N PRO A 240 2.43 -7.42 3.81
CA PRO A 240 1.96 -6.28 3.03
C PRO A 240 1.78 -6.64 1.56
N VAL A 241 0.69 -6.15 0.99
CA VAL A 241 0.48 -6.09 -0.45
C VAL A 241 0.35 -4.62 -0.83
N VAL A 242 1.44 -4.04 -1.31
CA VAL A 242 1.50 -2.61 -1.64
C VAL A 242 1.06 -2.41 -3.09
N LEU A 243 -0.05 -1.70 -3.28
CA LEU A 243 -0.46 -1.20 -4.59
C LEU A 243 0.23 0.13 -4.80
N GLY A 244 1.37 0.12 -5.48
CA GLY A 244 2.20 1.31 -5.67
C GLY A 244 1.84 2.11 -6.91
N GLY A 245 2.36 3.33 -6.96
CA GLY A 245 2.49 4.09 -8.18
C GLY A 245 3.76 3.69 -8.92
N ASP A 246 4.74 4.58 -9.05
CA ASP A 246 6.01 4.23 -9.70
C ASP A 246 6.89 3.30 -8.85
N ARG A 247 7.99 2.83 -9.46
CA ARG A 247 8.90 1.85 -8.84
C ARG A 247 9.73 2.41 -7.69
N SER A 248 9.87 3.72 -7.55
CA SER A 248 10.70 4.31 -6.49
C SER A 248 10.20 3.94 -5.09
N ILE A 249 8.89 3.73 -4.93
CA ILE A 249 8.26 3.40 -3.64
C ILE A 249 8.75 2.06 -3.09
N THR A 250 9.22 1.15 -3.94
CA THR A 250 9.85 -0.13 -3.54
C THR A 250 11.02 0.10 -2.58
N ALA A 251 11.75 1.20 -2.70
CA ALA A 251 12.82 1.54 -1.75
C ALA A 251 12.28 1.79 -0.33
N ALA A 252 11.16 2.48 -0.19
CA ALA A 252 10.53 2.73 1.11
C ALA A 252 10.01 1.43 1.76
N VAL A 253 9.38 0.57 0.95
CA VAL A 253 8.88 -0.74 1.39
C VAL A 253 10.03 -1.65 1.81
N ALA A 254 11.06 -1.78 0.97
CA ALA A 254 12.24 -2.59 1.26
C ALA A 254 13.00 -2.08 2.50
N ALA A 255 13.13 -0.76 2.68
CA ALA A 255 13.76 -0.18 3.86
C ALA A 255 13.02 -0.56 5.14
N HIS A 256 11.69 -0.51 5.13
CA HIS A 256 10.87 -0.93 6.27
C HIS A 256 11.01 -2.43 6.57
N LEU A 257 10.90 -3.27 5.55
CA LEU A 257 10.98 -4.73 5.68
C LEU A 257 12.38 -5.20 6.12
N GLY A 258 13.43 -4.55 5.62
CA GLY A 258 14.84 -4.85 5.92
C GLY A 258 15.34 -4.32 7.27
N ALA A 259 14.62 -3.38 7.90
CA ALA A 259 15.07 -2.73 9.14
C ALA A 259 15.30 -3.68 10.34
N GLY A 260 14.70 -4.87 10.32
CA GLY A 260 14.79 -5.84 11.44
C GLY A 260 15.37 -7.20 11.10
N ARG A 261 15.68 -7.48 9.83
CA ARG A 261 16.13 -8.81 9.38
C ARG A 261 16.78 -8.77 7.99
N PRO A 262 17.67 -9.72 7.66
CA PRO A 262 18.18 -9.88 6.30
C PRO A 262 17.04 -10.10 5.31
N LEU A 263 16.97 -9.29 4.27
CA LEU A 263 15.95 -9.34 3.23
C LEU A 263 16.61 -9.52 1.87
N THR A 264 16.06 -10.42 1.06
CA THR A 264 16.37 -10.49 -0.37
C THR A 264 15.22 -9.87 -1.14
N VAL A 265 15.52 -8.95 -2.05
CA VAL A 265 14.51 -8.33 -2.92
C VAL A 265 14.57 -9.01 -4.28
N VAL A 266 13.42 -9.48 -4.75
CA VAL A 266 13.27 -10.06 -6.10
C VAL A 266 12.36 -9.15 -6.89
N GLN A 267 12.90 -8.57 -7.96
CA GLN A 267 12.17 -7.71 -8.87
C GLN A 267 11.84 -8.46 -10.16
N PHE A 268 10.61 -8.32 -10.62
CA PHE A 268 10.20 -8.63 -11.99
C PHE A 268 9.95 -7.30 -12.71
N ALA A 269 10.71 -6.99 -13.75
CA ALA A 269 10.59 -5.69 -14.43
C ALA A 269 11.06 -5.73 -15.88
N ALA A 270 10.65 -4.74 -16.69
CA ALA A 270 11.15 -4.64 -18.06
C ALA A 270 12.66 -4.34 -18.09
N THR A 271 13.13 -3.53 -17.13
CA THR A 271 14.53 -3.14 -16.96
C THR A 271 14.97 -3.38 -15.52
N PRO A 272 16.27 -3.59 -15.25
CA PRO A 272 16.74 -3.91 -13.90
C PRO A 272 16.74 -2.72 -12.91
N ALA A 273 16.50 -1.50 -13.41
CA ALA A 273 16.53 -0.26 -12.63
C ALA A 273 17.81 -0.07 -11.78
N LEU A 274 18.98 -0.38 -12.38
CA LEU A 274 20.31 -0.22 -11.76
C LEU A 274 21.04 1.03 -12.29
N GLY A 275 20.30 2.09 -12.63
CA GLY A 275 20.85 3.37 -13.06
C GLY A 275 21.70 4.05 -11.98
N GLU A 276 22.42 5.09 -12.39
CA GLU A 276 23.20 5.92 -11.47
C GLU A 276 22.29 6.82 -10.62
N VAL A 277 22.60 6.91 -9.33
CA VAL A 277 21.88 7.78 -8.40
C VAL A 277 22.26 9.23 -8.67
N GLN A 278 21.32 10.02 -9.19
CA GLN A 278 21.55 11.43 -9.54
C GLN A 278 21.45 12.39 -8.34
N ASP A 279 20.45 12.20 -7.46
CA ASP A 279 20.32 12.97 -6.20
C ASP A 279 20.23 11.99 -5.02
N PRO A 280 21.15 12.02 -4.03
CA PRO A 280 21.11 11.12 -2.87
C PRO A 280 19.89 11.33 -1.96
N ARG A 281 19.14 12.42 -2.12
CA ARG A 281 17.92 12.72 -1.36
C ARG A 281 16.65 12.20 -2.03
N SER A 282 16.76 11.74 -3.28
CA SER A 282 15.64 11.21 -4.05
C SER A 282 15.97 9.82 -4.60
N VAL A 283 14.94 9.02 -4.80
CA VAL A 283 15.00 7.70 -5.41
C VAL A 283 14.27 7.81 -6.74
N ALA A 284 15.05 7.74 -7.83
CA ALA A 284 14.51 7.65 -9.17
C ALA A 284 14.08 6.20 -9.47
N ALA A 285 13.01 6.05 -10.24
CA ALA A 285 12.41 4.76 -10.59
C ALA A 285 13.32 3.89 -11.47
N ASP A 286 14.31 4.47 -12.15
CA ASP A 286 15.33 3.79 -12.97
C ASP A 286 16.62 3.45 -12.20
N ALA A 287 16.77 3.98 -10.98
CA ALA A 287 17.88 3.72 -10.06
C ALA A 287 17.45 3.01 -8.77
N VAL A 288 16.17 2.61 -8.66
CA VAL A 288 15.63 2.01 -7.42
C VAL A 288 16.37 0.74 -7.01
N GLY A 289 16.79 -0.10 -7.97
CA GLY A 289 17.57 -1.30 -7.66
C GLY A 289 18.94 -0.96 -7.07
N THR A 290 19.59 0.09 -7.57
CA THR A 290 20.84 0.62 -6.99
C THR A 290 20.63 1.12 -5.57
N HIS A 291 19.52 1.85 -5.32
CA HIS A 291 19.21 2.37 -4.00
C HIS A 291 18.89 1.24 -3.01
N VAL A 292 18.01 0.32 -3.38
CA VAL A 292 17.59 -0.83 -2.55
C VAL A 292 18.79 -1.68 -2.15
N SER A 293 19.69 -1.96 -3.08
CA SER A 293 20.87 -2.79 -2.81
C SER A 293 21.85 -2.18 -1.78
N ARG A 294 21.71 -0.89 -1.46
CA ARG A 294 22.53 -0.16 -0.47
C ARG A 294 21.82 0.03 0.87
N LEU A 295 20.55 -0.35 0.97
CA LEU A 295 19.79 -0.20 2.20
C LEU A 295 20.30 -1.18 3.29
N PRO A 296 20.35 -0.75 4.57
CA PRO A 296 20.64 -1.65 5.68
C PRO A 296 19.66 -2.84 5.70
N GLY A 297 20.19 -4.03 5.96
CA GLY A 297 19.40 -5.26 6.02
C GLY A 297 19.10 -5.91 4.66
N ILE A 298 19.39 -5.25 3.53
CA ILE A 298 19.26 -5.90 2.22
C ILE A 298 20.48 -6.78 1.96
N ARG A 299 20.25 -8.08 1.82
CA ARG A 299 21.28 -9.08 1.53
C ARG A 299 21.60 -9.15 0.04
N ALA A 300 20.56 -9.10 -0.79
CA ALA A 300 20.69 -9.22 -2.23
C ALA A 300 19.49 -8.59 -2.92
N PHE A 301 19.73 -8.11 -4.13
CA PHE A 301 18.73 -7.64 -5.07
C PHE A 301 18.85 -8.45 -6.36
N HIS A 302 17.77 -9.14 -6.74
CA HIS A 302 17.70 -9.95 -7.95
C HIS A 302 16.66 -9.35 -8.90
N ALA A 303 17.09 -8.90 -10.08
CA ALA A 303 16.18 -8.40 -11.09
C ALA A 303 16.01 -9.42 -12.21
N PHE A 304 14.80 -9.95 -12.38
CA PHE A 304 14.41 -10.72 -13.56
C PHE A 304 13.84 -9.75 -14.59
N CYS A 305 14.55 -9.56 -15.71
CA CYS A 305 14.18 -8.54 -16.68
C CYS A 305 14.31 -8.95 -18.14
N CYS A 306 13.56 -8.26 -18.98
CA CYS A 306 13.45 -8.57 -20.41
C CYS A 306 14.30 -7.67 -21.31
N ARG A 307 14.69 -6.46 -20.85
CA ARG A 307 15.62 -5.57 -21.55
C ARG A 307 16.91 -5.40 -20.77
N PHE A 308 18.03 -5.54 -21.47
CA PHE A 308 19.39 -5.32 -20.97
C PHE A 308 20.07 -4.25 -21.82
N ASP A 309 20.49 -3.16 -21.20
CA ASP A 309 21.39 -2.23 -21.88
C ASP A 309 22.75 -2.92 -22.09
N GLY A 310 23.11 -3.10 -23.35
CA GLY A 310 24.42 -3.56 -23.80
C GLY A 310 24.61 -5.06 -24.08
N ALA A 311 23.56 -5.89 -24.08
CA ALA A 311 23.66 -7.27 -24.53
C ALA A 311 22.55 -7.57 -25.54
N THR A 312 22.93 -8.08 -26.71
CA THR A 312 22.00 -8.81 -27.56
C THR A 312 21.35 -9.92 -26.73
N ASP A 313 20.08 -10.18 -27.00
CA ASP A 313 19.20 -11.16 -26.37
C ASP A 313 19.69 -12.61 -26.65
N ASN A 314 20.93 -12.91 -26.27
CA ASN A 314 21.52 -14.23 -26.43
C ASN A 314 21.10 -15.08 -25.25
N ALA A 315 20.49 -16.23 -25.56
CA ALA A 315 20.02 -17.23 -24.61
C ALA A 315 21.10 -17.74 -23.63
N ASP A 316 22.37 -17.48 -23.94
CA ASP A 316 23.54 -17.87 -23.15
C ASP A 316 24.02 -16.80 -22.16
N THR A 317 23.37 -15.64 -22.06
CA THR A 317 23.80 -14.57 -21.14
C THR A 317 23.61 -15.03 -19.69
N PRO A 318 24.69 -15.22 -18.91
CA PRO A 318 24.58 -15.63 -17.51
C PRO A 318 24.03 -14.49 -16.65
N ALA A 319 23.59 -14.81 -15.44
CA ALA A 319 23.27 -13.77 -14.47
C ALA A 319 24.52 -12.96 -14.16
N ASN A 320 24.42 -11.64 -14.32
CA ASN A 320 25.56 -10.74 -14.19
C ASN A 320 25.38 -9.86 -12.96
N ALA A 321 26.39 -9.85 -12.09
CA ALA A 321 26.49 -8.85 -11.05
C ALA A 321 26.71 -7.48 -11.72
N ARG A 322 25.80 -6.54 -11.50
CA ARG A 322 25.91 -5.16 -11.99
C ARG A 322 25.68 -4.21 -10.82
N GLY A 323 26.71 -3.44 -10.47
CA GLY A 323 26.70 -2.65 -9.25
C GLY A 323 26.51 -3.56 -8.03
N SER A 324 25.47 -3.27 -7.24
CA SER A 324 25.16 -3.99 -6.01
C SER A 324 24.05 -5.06 -6.17
N GLY A 325 23.56 -5.31 -7.39
CA GLY A 325 22.50 -6.28 -7.69
C GLY A 325 22.89 -7.35 -8.71
N VAL A 326 22.08 -8.40 -8.80
CA VAL A 326 22.22 -9.49 -9.77
C VAL A 326 21.08 -9.40 -10.78
N VAL A 327 21.42 -9.40 -12.06
CA VAL A 327 20.41 -9.33 -13.13
C VAL A 327 20.28 -10.67 -13.83
N HIS A 328 19.05 -11.14 -13.97
CA HIS A 328 18.64 -12.40 -14.58
C HIS A 328 17.85 -12.10 -15.86
N PRO A 329 18.36 -12.47 -17.05
CA PRO A 329 17.64 -12.24 -18.29
C PRO A 329 16.42 -13.15 -18.43
N ALA A 330 15.40 -12.72 -19.19
CA ALA A 330 14.20 -13.50 -19.48
C ALA A 330 14.50 -14.90 -20.03
N ALA A 331 15.55 -15.04 -20.86
CA ALA A 331 15.99 -16.34 -21.38
C ALA A 331 16.29 -17.37 -20.28
N ARG A 332 16.69 -16.93 -19.08
CA ARG A 332 16.91 -17.82 -17.95
C ARG A 332 15.62 -18.49 -17.48
N LEU A 333 14.49 -17.77 -17.43
CA LEU A 333 13.20 -18.35 -17.03
C LEU A 333 12.71 -19.40 -18.03
N ARG A 334 13.08 -19.26 -19.30
CA ARG A 334 12.74 -20.22 -20.37
C ARG A 334 13.58 -21.49 -20.35
N ARG A 335 14.85 -21.35 -19.96
CA ARG A 335 15.83 -22.44 -19.98
C ARG A 335 15.84 -23.25 -18.69
N ASP A 336 15.85 -22.57 -17.55
CA ASP A 336 16.05 -23.21 -16.25
C ASP A 336 14.69 -23.47 -15.57
N PRO A 337 14.46 -24.64 -14.96
CA PRO A 337 13.23 -24.88 -14.20
C PRO A 337 13.05 -23.85 -13.06
N PRO A 338 11.83 -23.34 -12.81
CA PRO A 338 11.58 -22.34 -11.75
C PRO A 338 12.12 -22.74 -10.37
N ASP A 339 11.98 -24.00 -9.97
CA ASP A 339 12.49 -24.51 -8.69
C ASP A 339 14.02 -24.54 -8.60
N ALA A 340 14.71 -24.69 -9.75
CA ALA A 340 16.16 -24.59 -9.81
C ALA A 340 16.59 -23.12 -9.69
N ILE A 341 15.87 -22.20 -10.34
CA ILE A 341 16.10 -20.75 -10.21
C ILE A 341 15.91 -20.31 -8.76
N ALA A 342 14.78 -20.68 -8.13
CA ALA A 342 14.47 -20.32 -6.75
C ALA A 342 15.55 -20.83 -5.78
N ARG A 343 15.91 -22.11 -5.83
CA ARG A 343 16.98 -22.69 -4.99
C ARG A 343 18.34 -22.04 -5.24
N ALA A 344 18.63 -21.59 -6.46
CA ALA A 344 19.88 -20.90 -6.76
C ALA A 344 19.99 -19.51 -6.11
N LEU A 345 18.89 -18.90 -5.66
CA LEU A 345 18.94 -17.66 -4.89
C LEU A 345 19.48 -17.88 -3.46
N GLY A 346 19.29 -19.08 -2.91
CA GLY A 346 19.75 -19.46 -1.58
C GLY A 346 18.82 -20.46 -0.90
N THR A 347 18.87 -20.52 0.42
CA THR A 347 18.05 -21.42 1.25
C THR A 347 17.27 -20.61 2.28
N ALA A 348 15.95 -20.86 2.39
CA ALA A 348 15.09 -20.30 3.44
C ALA A 348 15.22 -18.78 3.66
N LEU A 349 15.20 -18.02 2.55
CA LEU A 349 15.31 -16.56 2.59
C LEU A 349 13.98 -15.89 2.99
N ASP A 350 14.07 -14.69 3.56
CA ASP A 350 12.97 -13.74 3.58
C ASP A 350 12.99 -12.92 2.30
N LEU A 351 11.89 -12.96 1.54
CA LEU A 351 11.77 -12.32 0.24
C LEU A 351 10.78 -11.16 0.25
N HIS A 352 11.18 -10.05 -0.33
CA HIS A 352 10.27 -9.00 -0.82
C HIS A 352 10.15 -9.15 -2.33
N LEU A 353 8.92 -9.40 -2.82
CA LEU A 353 8.62 -9.45 -4.23
C LEU A 353 8.20 -8.06 -4.72
N SER A 354 8.92 -7.51 -5.69
CA SER A 354 8.56 -6.27 -6.37
C SER A 354 8.19 -6.55 -7.83
N ILE A 355 6.94 -6.28 -8.19
CA ILE A 355 6.38 -6.66 -9.49
C ILE A 355 6.06 -5.37 -10.26
N ASP A 356 6.90 -5.05 -11.25
CA ASP A 356 6.71 -3.91 -12.15
C ASP A 356 5.72 -4.28 -13.27
N LEU A 357 4.54 -3.68 -13.20
CA LEU A 357 3.43 -3.81 -14.13
C LEU A 357 3.66 -3.07 -15.45
N GLY A 358 4.75 -2.30 -15.57
CA GLY A 358 5.28 -1.82 -16.86
C GLY A 358 5.62 -2.97 -17.82
N LEU A 359 5.80 -4.20 -17.30
CA LEU A 359 5.84 -5.44 -18.08
C LEU A 359 4.59 -5.65 -18.95
N ALA A 360 3.43 -5.18 -18.51
CA ALA A 360 2.16 -5.34 -19.22
C ALA A 360 2.00 -4.38 -20.42
N ARG A 361 2.96 -3.48 -20.67
CA ARG A 361 2.99 -2.60 -21.85
C ARG A 361 3.39 -3.33 -23.15
N MET A 362 3.59 -4.64 -23.13
CA MET A 362 4.30 -5.36 -24.17
C MET A 362 3.38 -6.06 -25.18
N ALA A 363 3.38 -5.47 -26.38
CA ALA A 363 3.04 -5.92 -27.73
C ALA A 363 1.69 -6.65 -27.98
N PRO A 364 0.95 -6.30 -29.07
CA PRO A 364 -0.15 -7.14 -29.53
C PRO A 364 0.40 -8.54 -29.79
N LEU A 365 -0.38 -9.57 -29.42
CA LEU A 365 -0.12 -10.97 -29.75
C LEU A 365 0.36 -11.05 -31.21
N ALA A 366 1.66 -11.17 -31.44
CA ALA A 366 2.16 -11.47 -32.77
C ALA A 366 1.63 -12.87 -33.09
N SER A 367 0.83 -12.94 -34.15
CA SER A 367 0.17 -14.13 -34.73
C SER A 367 1.09 -15.33 -35.01
N ASP A 368 2.38 -15.15 -34.80
CA ASP A 368 3.48 -15.95 -35.29
C ASP A 368 4.41 -16.44 -34.15
N GLY A 369 3.96 -16.32 -32.88
CA GLY A 369 4.51 -17.11 -31.77
C GLY A 369 5.88 -16.66 -31.25
N ALA A 370 6.36 -15.48 -31.62
CA ALA A 370 7.65 -14.96 -31.16
C ALA A 370 7.56 -13.48 -30.74
N SER A 371 7.25 -13.22 -29.47
CA SER A 371 7.89 -12.09 -28.77
C SER A 371 9.07 -12.65 -27.98
N VAL A 372 10.26 -12.61 -28.58
CA VAL A 372 11.52 -13.06 -27.95
C VAL A 372 11.89 -12.17 -26.76
N ARG A 373 11.24 -11.01 -26.57
CA ARG A 373 11.72 -9.89 -25.75
C ARG A 373 10.99 -9.67 -24.42
N ASP A 374 10.07 -10.54 -24.02
CA ASP A 374 9.21 -10.30 -22.85
C ASP A 374 9.19 -11.45 -21.84
N LEU A 375 8.95 -11.09 -20.57
CA LEU A 375 8.58 -12.07 -19.54
C LEU A 375 7.11 -12.43 -19.73
N ALA A 376 6.83 -13.69 -20.05
CA ALA A 376 5.47 -14.16 -20.19
C ALA A 376 4.81 -14.31 -18.80
N LEU A 377 3.50 -14.05 -18.73
CA LEU A 377 2.77 -14.10 -17.46
C LEU A 377 2.90 -15.46 -16.75
N HIS A 378 2.89 -16.57 -17.51
CA HIS A 378 3.04 -17.91 -16.96
C HIS A 378 4.46 -18.18 -16.42
N GLU A 379 5.49 -17.54 -16.97
CA GLU A 379 6.87 -17.65 -16.47
C GLU A 379 7.00 -16.94 -15.11
N ILE A 380 6.41 -15.74 -15.01
CA ILE A 380 6.36 -14.96 -13.77
C ILE A 380 5.58 -15.74 -12.69
N ASP A 381 4.38 -16.23 -13.03
CA ASP A 381 3.54 -17.00 -12.10
C ASP A 381 4.23 -18.30 -11.64
N ALA A 382 4.89 -19.03 -12.54
CA ALA A 382 5.63 -20.23 -12.18
C ALA A 382 6.81 -19.92 -11.24
N LEU A 383 7.55 -18.84 -11.49
CA LEU A 383 8.66 -18.45 -10.62
C LEU A 383 8.20 -17.92 -9.27
N ILE A 384 7.12 -17.11 -9.21
CA ILE A 384 6.55 -16.66 -7.93
C ILE A 384 6.17 -17.85 -7.04
N ARG A 385 5.52 -18.88 -7.62
CA ARG A 385 5.19 -20.12 -6.90
C ARG A 385 6.43 -20.86 -6.39
N ALA A 386 7.44 -21.04 -7.25
CA ALA A 386 8.68 -21.69 -6.87
C ALA A 386 9.41 -20.94 -5.74
N LEU A 387 9.39 -19.60 -5.78
CA LEU A 387 9.95 -18.75 -4.73
C LEU A 387 9.18 -18.91 -3.41
N GLY A 388 7.84 -18.91 -3.43
CA GLY A 388 7.01 -19.16 -2.25
C GLY A 388 7.21 -20.56 -1.65
N ALA A 389 7.44 -21.57 -2.50
CA ALA A 389 7.75 -22.92 -2.04
C ALA A 389 9.11 -23.01 -1.34
N ALA A 390 10.15 -22.35 -1.89
CA ALA A 390 11.53 -22.43 -1.41
C ALA A 390 11.87 -21.45 -0.27
N HIS A 391 11.11 -20.35 -0.14
CA HIS A 391 11.44 -19.23 0.72
C HIS A 391 10.21 -18.76 1.51
N ARG A 392 10.36 -17.66 2.26
CA ARG A 392 9.25 -16.98 2.92
C ARG A 392 9.07 -15.60 2.27
N ILE A 393 7.92 -15.38 1.64
CA ILE A 393 7.57 -14.06 1.13
C ILE A 393 7.04 -13.22 2.29
N VAL A 394 7.72 -12.12 2.59
CA VAL A 394 7.43 -11.22 3.73
C VAL A 394 6.87 -9.87 3.28
N GLY A 395 6.78 -9.64 1.98
CA GLY A 395 6.14 -8.46 1.40
C GLY A 395 6.01 -8.57 -0.11
N ILE A 396 5.01 -7.89 -0.64
CA ILE A 396 4.70 -7.84 -2.07
C ILE A 396 4.42 -6.38 -2.43
N ASP A 397 5.03 -5.87 -3.49
CA ASP A 397 4.61 -4.61 -4.13
C ASP A 397 4.30 -4.80 -5.62
N LEU A 398 3.31 -4.05 -6.09
CA LEU A 398 2.85 -3.99 -7.48
C LEU A 398 2.99 -2.53 -7.91
N VAL A 399 3.94 -2.25 -8.79
CA VAL A 399 4.39 -0.88 -9.13
C VAL A 399 4.42 -0.68 -10.64
N GLY A 400 4.58 0.55 -11.12
CA GLY A 400 4.86 0.87 -12.53
C GLY A 400 3.68 0.71 -13.50
N LEU A 401 2.45 0.60 -13.00
CA LEU A 401 1.26 0.54 -13.85
C LEU A 401 0.92 1.93 -14.41
N ASP A 402 1.37 2.21 -15.64
CA ASP A 402 1.00 3.42 -16.38
C ASP A 402 -0.37 3.26 -17.04
N LEU A 403 -1.37 4.03 -16.58
CA LEU A 403 -2.74 3.94 -17.09
C LEU A 403 -2.94 4.61 -18.46
N ARG A 404 -1.93 5.30 -18.99
CA ARG A 404 -1.93 5.86 -20.35
C ARG A 404 -1.43 4.88 -21.41
N ALA A 405 -0.93 3.70 -20.99
CA ALA A 405 -0.47 2.67 -21.92
C ALA A 405 -1.63 2.09 -22.75
N ASP A 406 -1.31 1.34 -23.82
CA ASP A 406 -2.28 0.93 -24.84
C ASP A 406 -3.37 -0.06 -24.37
N ALA A 407 -3.29 -0.62 -23.16
CA ALA A 407 -4.25 -1.61 -22.65
C ALA A 407 -4.41 -1.60 -21.11
N PRO A 408 -4.82 -0.48 -20.49
CA PRO A 408 -4.79 -0.33 -19.02
C PRO A 408 -5.75 -1.32 -18.32
N THR A 409 -6.84 -1.71 -18.97
CA THR A 409 -7.79 -2.71 -18.43
C THR A 409 -7.20 -4.12 -18.35
N VAL A 410 -6.34 -4.49 -19.31
CA VAL A 410 -5.65 -5.79 -19.29
C VAL A 410 -4.55 -5.75 -18.23
N SER A 411 -3.76 -4.68 -18.18
CA SER A 411 -2.69 -4.51 -17.18
C SER A 411 -3.21 -4.49 -15.74
N THR A 412 -4.37 -3.86 -15.49
CA THR A 412 -5.03 -3.91 -14.18
C THR A 412 -5.55 -5.32 -13.85
N ALA A 413 -6.01 -6.09 -14.83
CA ALA A 413 -6.39 -7.49 -14.61
C ALA A 413 -5.18 -8.36 -14.27
N ILE A 414 -4.08 -8.18 -14.99
CA ILE A 414 -2.78 -8.83 -14.73
C ILE A 414 -2.29 -8.48 -13.33
N ALA A 415 -2.39 -7.22 -12.91
CA ALA A 415 -2.03 -6.80 -11.57
C ALA A 415 -2.81 -7.56 -10.49
N CYS A 416 -4.14 -7.70 -10.66
CA CYS A 416 -4.96 -8.48 -9.73
C CYS A 416 -4.55 -9.96 -9.72
N HIS A 417 -4.28 -10.55 -10.89
CA HIS A 417 -3.84 -11.94 -10.99
C HIS A 417 -2.50 -12.15 -10.27
N LEU A 418 -1.49 -11.32 -10.55
CA LEU A 418 -0.18 -11.39 -9.91
C LEU A 418 -0.24 -11.12 -8.41
N ALA A 419 -1.10 -10.20 -7.96
CA ALA A 419 -1.38 -9.98 -6.54
C ALA A 419 -1.86 -11.28 -5.86
N MET A 420 -2.88 -11.93 -6.44
CA MET A 420 -3.45 -13.17 -5.89
C MET A 420 -2.44 -14.33 -5.94
N THR A 421 -1.70 -14.47 -7.04
CA THR A 421 -0.62 -15.47 -7.17
C THR A 421 0.47 -15.27 -6.13
N ALA A 422 0.92 -14.04 -5.90
CA ALA A 422 1.96 -13.73 -4.94
C ALA A 422 1.47 -13.92 -3.49
N MET A 423 0.23 -13.49 -3.19
CA MET A 423 -0.39 -13.77 -1.89
C MET A 423 -0.51 -15.27 -1.65
N ASP A 424 -0.98 -16.05 -2.63
CA ASP A 424 -1.10 -17.50 -2.48
C ASP A 424 0.25 -18.18 -2.27
N ALA A 425 1.29 -17.75 -3.00
CA ALA A 425 2.65 -18.23 -2.80
C ALA A 425 3.23 -17.84 -1.42
N ALA A 426 2.79 -16.70 -0.87
CA ALA A 426 3.15 -16.25 0.47
C ALA A 426 2.33 -16.96 1.57
N TYR A 427 1.10 -17.36 1.25
CA TYR A 427 0.16 -18.00 2.15
C TYR A 427 0.55 -19.48 2.29
N ALA A 428 0.98 -19.88 3.48
CA ALA A 428 1.34 -21.25 3.78
C ALA A 428 0.29 -21.91 4.67
N PRO A 429 -0.85 -22.42 4.15
CA PRO A 429 -1.80 -23.15 4.99
C PRO A 429 -1.28 -24.55 5.41
N HIS A 430 -0.17 -25.05 4.83
CA HIS A 430 0.23 -26.47 4.92
C HIS A 430 1.72 -26.75 5.13
N ARG A 431 2.51 -25.85 5.75
CA ARG A 431 3.81 -26.26 6.28
C ARG A 431 3.58 -27.01 7.61
N SER A 432 3.13 -28.25 7.51
CA SER A 432 3.40 -29.24 8.55
C SER A 432 4.91 -29.34 8.66
N ASP A 433 5.46 -29.06 9.85
CA ASP A 433 6.84 -29.41 10.15
C ASP A 433 7.08 -30.88 9.77
N PRO A 434 8.21 -31.22 9.12
CA PRO A 434 8.59 -32.61 8.91
C PRO A 434 8.81 -33.36 10.23
#